data_AF-A0A1I5LCI8-F1
#
_entry.id   AF-A0A1I5LCI8-F1
#
_cell.length_a   1.000
_cell.length_b   1.000
_cell.length_c   1.000
_cell.angle_alpha   90.00
_cell.angle_beta   90.00
_cell.angle_gamma   90.00
#
_symmetry.space_group_name_H-M   'P 1'
#
loop_
_entity.id
_entity.type
_entity.pdbx_description
1 polymer ?
#
loop_
_entity_poly.entity_id
_entity_poly.type
_entity_poly.pdbx_seq_one_letter_code
_entity_poly.pdbx_strand_id
1 'polypeptide(L)'
;MSEIELIRERLYETAVPMPGIALSWSKAHAHLDTSIQSGIEMGFIVEDWLWADVTGIPDVEQKHLQAEGLQPAVLITRDVLYRTNRLLNFGEWVRSGLLLDFTEGCLFHAVDSCYVLLGDGLRTNIDFQTLLKLVHSEDFND
;
A
#
# COMPACT_ATOMS: atom_id res chain seq x y z
N MET A 1 -8.19 -20.03 -9.34
CA MET A 1 -7.85 -19.03 -8.31
C MET A 1 -6.44 -19.33 -7.84
N SER A 2 -5.54 -18.36 -7.95
CA SER A 2 -4.13 -18.48 -7.53
C SER A 2 -4.00 -18.45 -6.00
N GLU A 3 -2.86 -18.90 -5.45
CA GLU A 3 -2.58 -18.78 -4.00
C GLU A 3 -2.61 -17.32 -3.56
N ILE A 4 -2.11 -16.40 -4.39
CA ILE A 4 -2.11 -14.96 -4.13
C ILE A 4 -3.55 -14.41 -4.04
N GLU A 5 -4.43 -14.80 -4.98
CA GLU A 5 -5.84 -14.40 -4.94
C GLU A 5 -6.53 -14.89 -3.67
N LEU A 6 -6.29 -16.14 -3.28
CA LEU A 6 -6.82 -16.73 -2.04
C LEU A 6 -6.34 -15.97 -0.79
N ILE A 7 -5.05 -15.62 -0.73
CA ILE A 7 -4.52 -14.83 0.39
C ILE A 7 -5.22 -13.47 0.43
N ARG A 8 -5.33 -12.77 -0.71
CA ARG A 8 -5.98 -11.46 -0.79
C ARG A 8 -7.43 -11.52 -0.33
N GLU A 9 -8.23 -12.46 -0.83
CA GLU A 9 -9.63 -12.61 -0.43
C GLU A 9 -9.78 -12.77 1.09
N ARG A 10 -8.97 -13.66 1.69
CA ARG A 10 -9.00 -13.90 3.14
C ARG A 10 -8.64 -12.66 3.95
N LEU A 11 -7.69 -11.85 3.47
CA LEU A 11 -7.32 -10.61 4.15
C LEU A 11 -8.49 -9.61 4.21
N TYR A 12 -9.31 -9.57 3.16
CA TYR A 12 -10.50 -8.73 3.12
C TYR A 12 -11.66 -9.27 3.97
N GLU A 13 -11.79 -10.58 4.12
CA GLU A 13 -12.82 -11.20 4.98
C GLU A 13 -12.62 -10.87 6.47
N THR A 14 -11.37 -10.78 6.91
CA THR A 14 -11.04 -10.48 8.32
C THR A 14 -10.87 -8.99 8.59
N ALA A 15 -11.02 -8.15 7.58
CA ALA A 15 -10.76 -6.73 7.70
C ALA A 15 -11.91 -5.98 8.39
N VAL A 16 -11.55 -4.93 9.10
CA VAL A 16 -12.50 -4.01 9.75
C VAL A 16 -12.49 -2.65 9.05
N PRO A 17 -13.59 -1.88 9.09
CA PRO A 17 -13.62 -0.53 8.52
C PRO A 17 -12.53 0.37 9.07
N MET A 18 -11.83 1.09 8.18
CA MET A 18 -10.89 2.15 8.52
C MET A 18 -11.36 3.45 7.86
N PRO A 19 -11.76 4.46 8.65
CA PRO A 19 -12.19 5.74 8.10
C PRO A 19 -11.09 6.37 7.25
N GLY A 20 -11.47 6.85 6.07
CA GLY A 20 -10.58 7.60 5.19
C GLY A 20 -11.13 8.99 4.89
N ILE A 21 -10.67 9.56 3.77
CA ILE A 21 -11.08 10.90 3.34
C ILE A 21 -11.63 10.82 1.93
N ALA A 22 -12.85 11.34 1.76
CA ALA A 22 -13.40 11.60 0.44
C ALA A 22 -12.69 12.83 -0.18
N LEU A 23 -11.79 12.58 -1.12
CA LEU A 23 -11.12 13.63 -1.91
C LEU A 23 -11.70 13.69 -3.32
N SER A 24 -11.75 14.89 -3.88
CA SER A 24 -12.00 15.03 -5.32
C SER A 24 -10.75 14.64 -6.10
N TRP A 25 -10.94 14.18 -7.34
CA TRP A 25 -9.85 13.80 -8.24
C TRP A 25 -8.76 14.87 -8.36
N SER A 26 -9.15 16.14 -8.49
CA SER A 26 -8.21 17.26 -8.57
C SER A 26 -7.38 17.44 -7.29
N LYS A 27 -7.97 17.23 -6.10
CA LYS A 27 -7.21 17.30 -4.84
C LYS A 27 -6.27 16.11 -4.71
N ALA A 28 -6.72 14.91 -5.07
CA ALA A 28 -5.90 13.71 -5.05
C ALA A 28 -4.63 13.88 -5.89
N HIS A 29 -4.76 14.39 -7.12
CA HIS A 29 -3.62 14.73 -7.96
C HIS A 29 -2.72 15.82 -7.34
N ALA A 30 -3.28 16.86 -6.73
CA ALA A 30 -2.47 17.90 -6.10
C ALA A 30 -1.58 17.36 -4.95
N HIS A 31 -2.10 16.44 -4.13
CA HIS A 31 -1.29 15.78 -3.10
C HIS A 31 -0.18 14.92 -3.71
N LEU A 32 -0.50 14.21 -4.80
CA LEU A 32 0.46 13.37 -5.51
C LEU A 32 1.57 14.20 -6.16
N ASP A 33 1.22 15.28 -6.85
CA ASP A 33 2.15 16.20 -7.50
C ASP A 33 3.12 16.81 -6.48
N THR A 34 2.61 17.18 -5.29
CA THR A 34 3.45 17.69 -4.19
C THR A 34 4.44 16.63 -3.72
N SER A 35 4.02 15.37 -3.61
CA SER A 35 4.89 14.25 -3.22
C SER A 35 5.99 14.00 -4.27
N ILE A 36 5.62 14.03 -5.56
CA ILE A 36 6.56 13.86 -6.69
C ILE A 36 7.59 15.00 -6.72
N GLN A 37 7.15 16.25 -6.54
CA GLN A 37 8.06 17.41 -6.45
C GLN A 37 9.04 17.31 -5.28
N SER A 38 8.68 16.56 -4.24
CA SER A 38 9.54 16.31 -3.07
C SER A 38 10.55 15.17 -3.29
N GLY A 39 10.53 14.51 -4.46
CA GLY A 39 11.49 13.47 -4.85
C GLY A 39 10.93 12.05 -4.89
N ILE A 40 9.63 11.85 -4.70
CA ILE A 40 9.01 10.51 -4.85
C ILE A 40 8.94 10.12 -6.32
N GLU A 41 9.39 8.91 -6.65
CA GLU A 41 9.46 8.42 -8.03
C GLU A 41 8.13 7.83 -8.52
N MET A 42 7.43 7.10 -7.66
CA MET A 42 6.16 6.43 -8.01
C MET A 42 4.97 6.96 -7.23
N GLY A 43 3.93 7.35 -7.95
CA GLY A 43 2.71 7.89 -7.36
C GLY A 43 1.47 7.08 -7.74
N PHE A 44 0.59 6.84 -6.78
CA PHE A 44 -0.63 6.07 -6.96
C PHE A 44 -1.84 6.81 -6.39
N ILE A 45 -2.99 6.69 -7.05
CA ILE A 45 -4.30 7.05 -6.48
C ILE A 45 -5.12 5.77 -6.46
N VAL A 46 -5.63 5.42 -5.29
CA VAL A 46 -6.26 4.12 -5.04
C VAL A 46 -7.58 4.30 -4.28
N GLU A 47 -8.52 3.41 -4.56
CA GLU A 47 -9.73 3.22 -3.78
C GLU A 47 -9.81 1.77 -3.30
N ASP A 48 -10.78 1.46 -2.45
CA ASP A 48 -10.95 0.12 -1.87
C ASP A 48 -9.63 -0.45 -1.29
N TRP A 49 -8.90 0.42 -0.59
CA TRP A 49 -7.57 0.11 -0.05
C TRP A 49 -7.68 -0.66 1.27
N LEU A 50 -6.73 -1.57 1.47
CA LEU A 50 -6.59 -2.37 2.68
C LEU A 50 -5.26 -2.05 3.36
N TRP A 51 -5.35 -1.44 4.53
CA TRP A 51 -4.24 -1.27 5.44
C TRP A 51 -3.96 -2.59 6.16
N ALA A 52 -2.79 -3.19 5.96
CA ALA A 52 -2.40 -4.42 6.61
C ALA A 52 -1.27 -4.18 7.61
N ASP A 53 -1.57 -4.32 8.90
CA ASP A 53 -0.55 -4.32 9.95
C ASP A 53 0.22 -5.64 9.90
N VAL A 54 1.54 -5.56 9.82
CA VAL A 54 2.43 -6.70 9.69
C VAL A 54 2.79 -7.23 11.07
N THR A 55 2.47 -8.49 11.31
CA THR A 55 2.66 -9.20 12.57
C THR A 55 3.66 -10.34 12.42
N GLY A 56 4.20 -10.86 13.53
CA GLY A 56 5.13 -11.99 13.49
C GLY A 56 6.50 -11.67 12.87
N ILE A 57 6.90 -10.40 12.82
CA ILE A 57 8.18 -9.96 12.28
C ILE A 57 9.31 -10.47 13.20
N PRO A 58 10.35 -11.14 12.69
CA PRO A 58 11.51 -11.56 13.49
C PRO A 58 12.25 -10.36 14.13
N ASP A 59 12.83 -10.55 15.32
CA ASP A 59 13.51 -9.46 16.06
C ASP A 59 14.61 -8.73 15.27
N VAL A 60 15.34 -9.46 14.42
CA VAL A 60 16.39 -8.88 13.57
C VAL A 60 15.78 -7.90 12.57
N GLU A 61 14.69 -8.30 11.92
CA GLU A 61 13.95 -7.44 10.98
C GLU A 61 13.31 -6.27 11.70
N GLN A 62 12.70 -6.47 12.88
CA GLN A 62 12.13 -5.37 13.66
C GLN A 62 13.16 -4.28 13.99
N LYS A 63 14.38 -4.67 14.37
CA LYS A 63 15.47 -3.72 14.63
C LYS A 63 15.87 -2.95 13.38
N HIS A 64 15.88 -3.61 12.23
CA HIS A 64 16.17 -2.96 10.95
C HIS A 64 15.10 -1.93 10.60
N LEU A 65 13.82 -2.30 10.70
CA LEU A 65 12.70 -1.37 10.46
C LEU A 65 12.78 -0.14 11.37
N GLN A 66 13.05 -0.34 12.66
CA GLN A 66 13.21 0.76 13.62
C GLN A 66 14.39 1.67 13.27
N ALA A 67 15.52 1.11 12.82
CA ALA A 67 16.69 1.89 12.42
C ALA A 67 16.43 2.74 11.17
N GLU A 68 15.56 2.28 10.27
CA GLU A 68 15.16 2.98 9.05
C GLU A 68 13.93 3.88 9.22
N GLY A 69 13.31 3.88 10.41
CA GLY A 69 12.08 4.63 10.67
C GLY A 69 10.84 4.05 9.99
N LEU A 70 10.90 2.80 9.53
CA LEU A 70 9.80 2.10 8.89
C LEU A 70 8.83 1.53 9.92
N GLN A 71 7.55 1.66 9.62
CA GLN A 71 6.46 1.11 10.39
C GLN A 71 6.00 -0.22 9.77
N PRO A 72 5.64 -1.22 10.58
CA PRO A 72 5.24 -2.54 10.11
C PRO A 72 3.80 -2.52 9.56
N ALA A 73 3.57 -1.76 8.50
CA ALA A 73 2.29 -1.68 7.81
C ALA A 73 2.52 -1.58 6.30
N VAL A 74 1.61 -2.17 5.52
CA VAL A 74 1.58 -2.05 4.06
C VAL A 74 0.17 -1.74 3.59
N LEU A 75 0.05 -1.27 2.36
CA LEU A 75 -1.21 -1.22 1.63
C LEU A 75 -1.31 -2.38 0.65
N ILE A 76 -2.51 -2.93 0.55
CA ILE A 76 -2.94 -3.85 -0.49
C ILE A 76 -4.17 -3.23 -1.12
N THR A 77 -4.19 -3.04 -2.44
CA THR A 77 -5.37 -2.46 -3.11
C THR A 77 -6.25 -3.55 -3.71
N ARG A 78 -7.52 -3.24 -3.93
CA ARG A 78 -8.36 -4.02 -4.87
C ARG A 78 -8.18 -3.51 -6.29
N ASP A 79 -8.18 -2.19 -6.43
CA ASP A 79 -8.08 -1.50 -7.69
C ASP A 79 -7.16 -0.29 -7.56
N VAL A 80 -6.49 0.04 -8.66
CA VAL A 80 -5.69 1.26 -8.78
C VAL A 80 -6.40 2.14 -9.78
N LEU A 81 -6.65 3.39 -9.40
CA LEU A 81 -7.32 4.35 -10.29
C LEU A 81 -6.32 5.11 -11.15
N TYR A 82 -5.13 5.33 -10.61
CA TYR A 82 -4.04 6.03 -11.29
C TYR A 82 -2.68 5.53 -10.79
N ARG A 83 -1.72 5.45 -11.70
CA ARG A 83 -0.30 5.27 -11.40
C ARG A 83 0.54 6.18 -12.30
N THR A 84 1.61 6.75 -11.76
CA THR A 84 2.57 7.51 -12.56
C THR A 84 3.28 6.61 -13.57
N ASN A 85 3.70 7.18 -14.70
CA ASN A 85 4.61 6.57 -15.66
C ASN A 85 4.13 5.28 -16.37
N ARG A 86 2.87 4.83 -16.18
CA ARG A 86 2.31 3.69 -16.93
C ARG A 86 0.79 3.66 -16.94
N LEU A 87 0.22 3.15 -18.02
CA LEU A 87 -1.19 2.73 -18.04
C LEU A 87 -1.41 1.53 -17.10
N LEU A 88 -2.62 1.44 -16.57
CA LEU A 88 -3.05 0.36 -15.70
C LEU A 88 -3.67 -0.76 -16.52
N ASN A 89 -3.41 -2.00 -16.11
CA ASN A 89 -4.18 -3.14 -16.58
C ASN A 89 -5.52 -3.21 -15.82
N PHE A 90 -6.55 -3.78 -16.44
CA PHE A 90 -7.85 -3.94 -15.78
C PHE A 90 -7.71 -4.86 -14.55
N GLY A 91 -8.18 -4.39 -13.40
CA GLY A 91 -8.06 -5.12 -12.13
C GLY A 91 -6.62 -5.20 -11.61
N GLU A 92 -5.75 -4.29 -12.04
CA GLU A 92 -4.40 -4.19 -11.49
C GLU A 92 -4.47 -3.80 -10.01
N TRP A 93 -3.86 -4.63 -9.19
CA TRP A 93 -3.73 -4.40 -7.77
C TRP A 93 -2.25 -4.20 -7.44
N VAL A 94 -1.99 -3.50 -6.34
CA VAL A 94 -0.62 -3.27 -5.87
C VAL A 94 -0.50 -3.60 -4.40
N ARG A 95 0.69 -4.04 -4.03
CA ARG A 95 1.16 -4.09 -2.66
C ARG A 95 2.23 -3.02 -2.49
N SER A 96 2.06 -2.12 -1.53
CA SER A 96 3.09 -1.11 -1.26
C SER A 96 4.34 -1.72 -0.62
N GLY A 97 5.40 -0.91 -0.54
CA GLY A 97 6.45 -1.09 0.46
C GLY A 97 5.93 -0.87 1.88
N LEU A 98 6.82 -1.04 2.86
CA LEU A 98 6.51 -0.72 4.25
C LEU A 98 6.27 0.78 4.42
N LEU A 99 5.37 1.10 5.35
CA LEU A 99 5.00 2.45 5.69
C LEU A 99 6.21 3.22 6.24
N LEU A 100 6.55 4.33 5.61
CA LEU A 100 7.48 5.31 6.13
C LEU A 100 6.73 6.32 7.00
N ASP A 101 5.69 6.96 6.44
CA ASP A 101 4.83 7.89 7.16
C ASP A 101 3.42 7.94 6.57
N PHE A 102 2.44 8.31 7.39
CA PHE A 102 1.06 8.52 6.96
C PHE A 102 0.60 9.92 7.34
N THR A 103 0.40 10.76 6.32
CA THR A 103 0.15 12.19 6.48
C THR A 103 -1.16 12.62 5.87
N GLU A 104 -1.68 13.75 6.34
CA GLU A 104 -2.88 14.41 5.79
C GLU A 104 -4.16 13.54 5.81
N GLY A 105 -4.13 12.39 6.50
CA GLY A 105 -5.21 11.43 6.59
C GLY A 105 -5.50 10.66 5.30
N CYS A 106 -4.63 10.78 4.28
CA CYS A 106 -4.83 10.14 2.97
C CYS A 106 -3.52 9.82 2.23
N LEU A 107 -2.36 10.29 2.69
CA LEU A 107 -1.07 10.05 2.04
C LEU A 107 -0.32 8.97 2.78
N PHE A 108 -0.20 7.80 2.16
CA PHE A 108 0.67 6.73 2.62
C PHE A 108 1.99 6.82 1.86
N HIS A 109 3.07 7.11 2.57
CA HIS A 109 4.41 7.16 2.01
C HIS A 109 5.14 5.86 2.31
N ALA A 110 5.71 5.25 1.28
CA ALA A 110 6.78 4.28 1.36
C ALA A 110 8.09 4.93 0.87
N VAL A 111 9.20 4.20 0.92
CA VAL A 111 10.55 4.74 0.63
C VAL A 111 10.63 5.39 -0.76
N ASP A 112 10.03 4.79 -1.78
CA ASP A 112 10.13 5.19 -3.19
C ASP A 112 8.77 5.57 -3.80
N SER A 113 7.70 5.46 -3.03
CA SER A 113 6.33 5.52 -3.53
C SER A 113 5.36 6.23 -2.59
N CYS A 114 4.36 6.88 -3.17
CA CYS A 114 3.28 7.57 -2.45
C CYS A 114 1.92 7.10 -2.96
N TYR A 115 1.01 6.81 -2.03
CA TYR A 115 -0.35 6.37 -2.33
C TYR A 115 -1.34 7.37 -1.74
N VAL A 116 -2.18 7.93 -2.60
CA VAL A 116 -3.31 8.76 -2.21
C VAL A 116 -4.53 7.85 -2.03
N LEU A 117 -5.00 7.76 -0.79
CA LEU A 117 -6.10 6.91 -0.37
C LEU A 117 -7.42 7.66 -0.51
N LEU A 118 -8.28 7.22 -1.43
CA LEU A 118 -9.60 7.78 -1.63
C LEU A 118 -10.66 6.99 -0.86
N GLY A 119 -11.54 7.73 -0.18
CA GLY A 119 -12.68 7.16 0.53
C GLY A 119 -12.26 6.33 1.73
N ASP A 120 -13.25 5.65 2.31
CA ASP A 120 -13.01 4.72 3.42
C ASP A 120 -12.27 3.48 2.92
N GLY A 121 -11.43 2.94 3.79
CA GLY A 121 -10.71 1.71 3.54
C GLY A 121 -11.05 0.64 4.56
N LEU A 122 -10.21 -0.37 4.55
CA LEU A 122 -10.27 -1.48 5.50
C LEU A 122 -8.92 -1.62 6.19
N ARG A 123 -8.93 -2.21 7.39
CA ARG A 123 -7.72 -2.54 8.14
C ARG A 123 -7.73 -3.99 8.57
N THR A 124 -6.61 -4.68 8.41
CA THR A 124 -6.43 -6.08 8.78
C THR A 124 -5.04 -6.32 9.35
N ASN A 125 -4.80 -7.53 9.83
CA ASN A 125 -3.46 -8.00 10.17
C ASN A 125 -2.98 -9.01 9.13
N ILE A 126 -1.70 -8.99 8.84
CA ILE A 126 -1.03 -9.99 8.00
C ILE A 126 0.21 -10.52 8.72
N ASP A 127 0.44 -11.82 8.66
CA ASP A 127 1.68 -12.40 9.16
C ASP A 127 2.83 -12.12 8.19
N PHE A 128 4.02 -11.84 8.71
CA PHE A 128 5.21 -11.50 7.93
C PHE A 128 5.53 -12.55 6.86
N GLN A 129 5.40 -13.85 7.14
CA GLN A 129 5.64 -14.89 6.13
C GLN A 129 4.58 -14.89 5.03
N THR A 130 3.34 -14.53 5.38
CA THR A 130 2.26 -14.37 4.40
C THR A 130 2.47 -13.15 3.52
N LEU A 131 2.97 -12.04 4.09
CA LEU A 131 3.32 -10.84 3.35
C LEU A 131 4.39 -11.09 2.29
N LEU A 132 5.42 -11.88 2.62
CA LEU A 132 6.50 -12.22 1.68
C LEU A 132 6.00 -13.00 0.46
N LYS A 133 4.85 -13.70 0.57
CA LYS A 133 4.21 -14.39 -0.56
C LYS A 133 3.41 -13.47 -1.48
N LEU A 134 3.08 -12.26 -1.03
CA LEU A 134 2.32 -11.26 -1.81
C LEU A 134 3.21 -10.39 -2.70
N VAL A 135 4.51 -10.69 -2.79
CA VAL A 135 5.40 -10.06 -3.75
C VAL A 135 5.10 -10.64 -5.13
N HIS A 136 4.85 -9.77 -6.11
CA HIS A 136 4.59 -10.20 -7.48
C HIS A 136 5.81 -10.99 -7.98
N SER A 137 5.60 -12.16 -8.59
CA SER A 137 6.66 -13.04 -9.10
C SER A 137 7.49 -12.45 -10.25
N GLU A 138 7.24 -11.20 -10.65
CA GLU A 138 7.94 -10.51 -11.74
C GLU A 138 9.12 -9.66 -11.26
N ASP A 139 9.29 -9.46 -9.95
CA ASP A 139 10.35 -8.59 -9.38
C ASP A 139 11.70 -9.32 -9.15
N PHE A 140 11.84 -10.57 -9.64
CA PHE A 140 13.08 -11.37 -9.54
C PHE A 140 13.84 -11.53 -10.87
N ASN A 141 13.61 -10.64 -11.84
CA ASN A 141 14.38 -10.68 -13.08
C ASN A 141 15.07 -9.34 -13.33
N ASP A 142 16.16 -9.11 -12.59
CA ASP A 142 17.43 -8.55 -13.09
C ASP A 142 18.58 -8.92 -12.14
#